data_AF-A0A8T0Q9H5-F1
#
_entry.id   AF-A0A8T0Q9H5-F1
#
_cell.length_a   1.000
_cell.length_b   1.000
_cell.length_c   1.000
_cell.angle_alpha   90.00
_cell.angle_beta   90.00
_cell.angle_gamma   90.00
#
_symmetry.space_group_name_H-M   'P 1'
#
loop_
_entity.id
_entity.type
_entity.pdbx_description
1 polymer ?
#
loop_
_entity_poly.entity_id
_entity_poly.type
_entity_poly.pdbx_seq_one_letter_code
_entity_poly.pdbx_strand_id
1 'polypeptide(L)'
;MLDETSEHLFLLCSSAVTRWFCICITLDDDLSLNENIIAAKRIFPYPFFMEVFMIGAWCIWNERNALIFYGKTPSMAAWKVSFKREVLDYLHKIKPAWHQAIHSWLDTL
;
A
#
# COMPACT_ATOMS: atom_id res chain seq x y z
N MET A 1 13.55 -19.12 15.45
CA MET A 1 12.67 -18.89 14.29
C MET A 1 11.69 -17.83 14.77
N LEU A 2 11.81 -16.58 14.32
CA LEU A 2 10.85 -15.55 14.70
C LEU A 2 9.55 -15.91 13.99
N ASP A 3 8.46 -16.08 14.73
CA ASP A 3 7.15 -16.27 14.13
C ASP A 3 6.85 -15.06 13.22
N GLU A 4 6.59 -15.32 11.95
CA GLU A 4 6.22 -14.28 11.01
C GLU A 4 4.77 -13.88 11.30
N THR A 5 4.57 -12.88 12.15
CA THR A 5 3.24 -12.34 12.44
C THR A 5 2.69 -11.59 11.23
N SER A 6 1.37 -11.49 11.09
CA SER A 6 0.73 -10.67 10.04
C SER A 6 1.23 -9.22 10.04
N GLU A 7 1.57 -8.67 11.21
CA GLU A 7 2.18 -7.35 11.34
C GLU A 7 3.57 -7.27 10.71
N HIS A 8 4.45 -8.22 11.03
CA HIS A 8 5.75 -8.30 10.35
C HIS A 8 5.59 -8.52 8.84
N LEU A 9 4.58 -9.31 8.46
CA LEU A 9 4.29 -9.71 7.09
C LEU A 9 3.92 -8.54 6.18
N PHE A 10 3.03 -7.67 6.66
CA PHE A 10 2.38 -6.63 5.86
C PHE A 10 2.93 -5.23 6.08
N LEU A 11 3.65 -5.00 7.19
CA LEU A 11 3.90 -3.65 7.67
C LEU A 11 5.37 -3.40 7.96
N LEU A 12 6.04 -4.33 8.65
CA LEU A 12 7.36 -4.05 9.23
C LEU A 12 8.54 -4.70 8.48
N CYS A 13 8.30 -5.67 7.59
CA CYS A 13 9.42 -6.17 6.79
C CYS A 13 9.93 -5.08 5.82
N SER A 14 11.24 -5.04 5.58
CA SER A 14 11.88 -4.05 4.70
C SER A 14 11.22 -3.96 3.31
N SER A 15 10.75 -5.09 2.80
CA SER A 15 9.99 -5.15 1.55
C SER A 15 8.71 -4.29 1.64
N ALA A 16 7.88 -4.50 2.67
CA ALA A 16 6.61 -3.81 2.87
C ALA A 16 6.80 -2.32 3.15
N VAL A 17 7.75 -1.94 4.01
CA VAL A 17 8.09 -0.53 4.29
C VAL A 17 8.41 0.22 3.00
N THR A 18 9.15 -0.40 2.08
CA THR A 18 9.47 0.23 0.79
C THR A 18 8.21 0.43 -0.08
N ARG A 19 7.22 -0.46 -0.01
CA ARG A 19 5.95 -0.30 -0.75
C ARG A 19 5.11 0.84 -0.18
N TRP A 20 5.01 0.93 1.15
CA TRP A 20 4.33 2.03 1.81
C TRP A 20 4.98 3.36 1.47
N PHE A 21 6.30 3.44 1.54
CA PHE A 21 7.05 4.64 1.18
C PHE A 21 6.81 5.06 -0.28
N CYS A 22 6.75 4.09 -1.21
CA CYS A 22 6.45 4.33 -2.62
C CYS A 22 5.09 5.02 -2.85
N ILE A 23 4.12 4.85 -1.95
CA ILE A 23 2.79 5.47 -2.04
C ILE A 23 2.62 6.60 -1.02
N CYS A 24 3.72 7.21 -0.59
CA CYS A 24 3.77 8.33 0.35
C CYS A 24 3.16 8.00 1.73
N ILE A 25 3.26 6.74 2.18
CA ILE A 25 2.88 6.31 3.52
C ILE A 25 4.16 5.90 4.26
N THR A 26 4.45 6.59 5.35
CA THR A 26 5.57 6.24 6.24
C THR A 26 5.00 5.59 7.49
N LEU A 27 5.61 4.48 7.90
CA LEU A 27 5.32 3.79 9.16
C LEU A 27 6.56 3.91 10.05
N ASP A 28 6.32 4.07 11.35
CA ASP A 28 7.31 4.16 12.42
C ASP A 28 7.28 2.87 13.24
N ASP A 29 8.44 2.23 13.41
CA ASP A 29 8.57 0.97 14.15
C ASP A 29 8.30 1.13 15.65
N ASP A 30 8.38 2.36 16.19
CA ASP A 30 8.09 2.66 17.59
C ASP A 30 6.58 2.82 17.86
N LEU A 31 5.74 2.88 16.82
CA LEU A 31 4.29 3.08 16.92
C LEU A 31 3.51 1.79 16.65
N SER A 32 2.39 1.62 17.35
CA SER A 32 1.43 0.57 16.96
C SER A 32 0.86 0.83 15.56
N LEU A 33 0.33 -0.22 14.91
CA LEU A 33 -0.30 -0.09 13.59
C LEU A 33 -1.38 0.98 13.55
N ASN A 34 -2.24 1.04 14.58
CA ASN A 34 -3.32 2.01 14.63
C ASN A 34 -2.79 3.45 14.74
N GLU A 35 -1.74 3.66 15.54
CA GLU A 35 -1.09 4.97 15.66
C GLU A 35 -0.44 5.38 14.35
N ASN A 36 0.24 4.46 13.68
CA ASN A 36 0.82 4.66 12.36
C ASN A 36 -0.23 5.04 11.31
N ILE A 37 -1.35 4.31 11.23
CA ILE A 37 -2.44 4.62 10.30
C ILE A 37 -3.03 5.99 10.60
N ILE A 38 -3.24 6.33 11.87
CA ILE A 38 -3.76 7.65 12.27
C ILE A 38 -2.77 8.76 11.90
N ALA A 39 -1.48 8.56 12.17
CA ALA A 39 -0.42 9.53 11.87
C ALA A 39 -0.28 9.74 10.35
N ALA A 40 -0.17 8.66 9.58
CA ALA A 40 -0.09 8.69 8.12
C ALA A 40 -1.33 9.37 7.51
N LYS A 41 -2.53 9.04 8.00
CA LYS A 41 -3.77 9.67 7.53
C LYS A 41 -3.80 11.19 7.77
N ARG A 42 -3.24 11.67 8.88
CA ARG A 42 -3.21 13.10 9.21
C ARG A 42 -2.32 13.90 8.27
N ILE A 43 -1.23 13.30 7.78
CA ILE A 43 -0.27 13.98 6.90
C ILE A 43 -0.52 13.72 5.42
N PHE A 44 -1.33 12.72 5.07
CA PHE A 44 -1.68 12.42 3.68
C PHE A 44 -2.56 13.55 3.11
N PRO A 45 -2.11 14.26 2.06
CA PRO A 45 -2.73 15.52 1.64
C PRO A 45 -4.04 15.35 0.87
N TYR A 46 -4.46 14.10 0.63
CA TYR A 46 -5.63 13.78 -0.19
C TYR A 46 -6.74 13.11 0.63
N PRO A 47 -8.02 13.29 0.24
CA PRO A 47 -9.15 12.75 0.99
C PRO A 47 -9.33 11.23 0.86
N PHE A 48 -8.56 10.58 -0.02
CA PHE A 48 -8.67 9.17 -0.37
C PHE A 48 -7.58 8.27 0.26
N PHE A 49 -7.08 8.66 1.44
CA PHE A 49 -6.06 7.90 2.17
C PHE A 49 -6.45 6.43 2.38
N MET A 50 -7.70 6.16 2.80
CA MET A 50 -8.11 4.80 3.15
C MET A 50 -8.15 3.89 1.93
N GLU A 51 -8.56 4.41 0.78
CA GLU A 51 -8.57 3.70 -0.50
C GLU A 51 -7.14 3.29 -0.89
N VAL A 52 -6.21 4.24 -0.82
CA VAL A 52 -4.77 4.00 -1.09
C VAL A 52 -4.19 2.97 -0.11
N PHE A 53 -4.46 3.12 1.18
CA PHE A 53 -3.97 2.21 2.21
C PHE A 53 -4.49 0.77 2.01
N MET A 54 -5.81 0.61 1.81
CA MET A 54 -6.42 -0.71 1.61
C MET A 54 -5.92 -1.40 0.34
N ILE A 55 -5.81 -0.66 -0.78
CA ILE A 55 -5.30 -1.22 -2.04
C ILE A 55 -3.81 -1.54 -1.93
N GLY A 56 -3.03 -0.70 -1.24
CA GLY A 56 -1.63 -0.97 -0.94
C GLY A 56 -1.45 -2.29 -0.17
N ALA A 57 -2.22 -2.49 0.90
CA ALA A 57 -2.22 -3.72 1.70
C ALA A 57 -2.60 -4.94 0.84
N TRP A 58 -3.62 -4.81 -0.01
CA TRP A 58 -4.04 -5.84 -0.94
C TRP A 58 -2.94 -6.23 -1.94
N CYS A 59 -2.23 -5.24 -2.49
CA CYS A 59 -1.13 -5.50 -3.42
C CYS A 59 0.05 -6.20 -2.74
N ILE A 60 0.37 -5.82 -1.49
CA ILE A 60 1.40 -6.51 -0.69
C ILE A 60 0.97 -7.97 -0.44
N TRP A 61 -0.28 -8.21 -0.04
CA TRP A 61 -0.86 -9.56 0.11
C TRP A 61 -0.70 -10.41 -1.15
N ASN A 62 -1.05 -9.86 -2.31
CA ASN A 62 -0.93 -10.58 -3.57
C ASN A 62 0.54 -10.87 -3.98
N GLU A 63 1.45 -9.90 -3.82
CA GLU A 63 2.87 -10.10 -4.10
C GLU A 63 3.47 -11.22 -3.24
N ARG A 64 3.12 -11.24 -1.95
CA ARG A 64 3.57 -12.27 -1.01
C ARG A 64 3.02 -13.65 -1.33
N ASN A 65 1.73 -13.75 -1.63
CA ASN A 65 1.13 -15.00 -2.08
C ASN A 65 1.79 -15.50 -3.36
N ALA A 66 2.13 -14.61 -4.29
CA ALA A 66 2.82 -15.00 -5.50
C ALA A 66 4.22 -15.58 -5.24
N LEU A 67 4.94 -15.05 -4.24
CA LEU A 67 6.20 -15.64 -3.79
C LEU A 67 5.98 -17.04 -3.17
N ILE A 68 5.02 -17.18 -2.25
CA ILE A 68 4.79 -18.42 -1.51
C ILE A 68 4.28 -19.55 -2.40
N PHE A 69 3.27 -19.27 -3.23
CA PHE A 69 2.57 -20.31 -4.01
C PHE A 69 3.15 -20.53 -5.41
N TYR A 70 3.82 -19.51 -5.98
CA TYR A 70 4.32 -19.57 -7.35
C TYR A 70 5.83 -19.29 -7.47
N GLY A 71 6.55 -19.09 -6.36
CA GLY A 71 7.98 -18.79 -6.37
C GLY A 71 8.33 -17.47 -7.08
N LYS A 72 7.35 -16.58 -7.29
CA LYS A 72 7.58 -15.33 -8.02
C LYS A 72 8.30 -14.33 -7.12
N THR A 73 9.51 -13.94 -7.52
CA THR A 73 10.30 -12.95 -6.76
C THR A 73 9.58 -11.60 -6.69
N PRO A 74 9.42 -11.01 -5.50
CA PRO A 74 8.90 -9.65 -5.31
C PRO A 74 9.69 -8.62 -6.12
N SER A 75 9.00 -7.65 -6.70
CA SER A 75 9.61 -6.61 -7.51
C SER A 75 8.86 -5.30 -7.33
N MET A 76 9.57 -4.25 -6.91
CA MET A 76 8.98 -2.93 -6.71
C MET A 76 8.31 -2.40 -7.97
N ALA A 77 8.93 -2.59 -9.14
CA ALA A 77 8.36 -2.15 -10.41
C ALA A 77 7.05 -2.88 -10.73
N ALA A 78 7.03 -4.21 -10.57
CA ALA A 78 5.84 -5.01 -10.80
C ALA A 78 4.72 -4.71 -9.79
N TRP A 79 5.08 -4.49 -8.52
CA TRP A 79 4.16 -4.11 -7.47
C TRP A 79 3.54 -2.75 -7.77
N LYS A 80 4.33 -1.75 -8.16
CA LYS A 80 3.85 -0.39 -8.49
C LYS A 80 2.89 -0.40 -9.68
N VAL A 81 3.19 -1.16 -10.73
CA VAL A 81 2.27 -1.35 -11.87
C VAL A 81 0.96 -2.00 -11.41
N SER A 82 1.05 -3.03 -10.57
CA SER A 82 -0.14 -3.71 -10.02
C SER A 82 -0.97 -2.74 -9.18
N PHE A 83 -0.34 -1.98 -8.28
CA PHE A 83 -0.99 -0.97 -7.45
C PHE A 83 -1.74 0.06 -8.28
N LYS A 84 -1.09 0.69 -9.27
CA LYS A 84 -1.76 1.66 -10.15
C LYS A 84 -2.98 1.05 -10.84
N ARG A 85 -2.86 -0.18 -11.36
CA ARG A 85 -3.97 -0.89 -11.99
C ARG A 85 -5.12 -1.13 -11.00
N GLU A 86 -4.84 -1.67 -9.81
CA GLU A 86 -5.87 -1.94 -8.81
C GLU A 86 -6.59 -0.64 -8.36
N VAL A 87 -5.87 0.50 -8.25
CA VAL A 87 -6.50 1.81 -7.97
C VAL A 87 -7.45 2.22 -9.08
N LEU A 88 -7.02 2.10 -10.34
CA LEU A 88 -7.85 2.44 -11.49
C LEU A 88 -9.09 1.53 -11.58
N ASP A 89 -8.92 0.23 -11.36
CA ASP A 89 -10.02 -0.73 -11.32
C ASP A 89 -11.00 -0.42 -10.18
N TYR A 90 -10.50 0.07 -9.04
CA TYR A 90 -11.34 0.43 -7.88
C TYR A 90 -12.06 1.78 -8.01
N LEU A 91 -11.74 2.62 -9.00
CA LEU A 91 -12.34 3.95 -9.17
C LEU A 91 -13.87 3.93 -9.17
N HIS A 92 -14.50 2.89 -9.72
CA HIS A 92 -15.96 2.75 -9.74
C HIS A 92 -16.61 2.69 -8.35
N LYS A 93 -15.84 2.36 -7.30
CA LYS A 93 -16.27 2.35 -5.89
C LYS A 93 -15.88 3.62 -5.14
N ILE A 94 -15.08 4.49 -5.75
CA ILE A 94 -14.62 5.74 -5.17
C ILE A 94 -15.53 6.88 -5.64
N LYS A 95 -15.73 7.89 -4.78
CA LYS A 95 -16.49 9.09 -5.13
C LYS A 95 -15.94 9.71 -6.43
N PRO A 96 -16.79 9.97 -7.45
CA PRO A 96 -16.35 10.56 -8.72
C PRO A 96 -15.61 11.89 -8.57
N ALA A 97 -15.98 12.68 -7.56
CA ALA A 97 -15.31 13.95 -7.23
C ALA A 97 -13.81 13.81 -6.91
N TRP A 98 -13.32 12.60 -6.59
CA TRP A 98 -11.92 12.34 -6.28
C TRP A 98 -11.13 11.75 -7.46
N HIS A 99 -11.79 11.32 -8.53
CA HIS A 99 -11.15 10.59 -9.64
C HIS A 99 -10.01 11.38 -10.28
N GLN A 100 -10.23 12.66 -10.60
CA GLN A 100 -9.19 13.50 -11.22
C GLN A 100 -7.97 13.69 -10.29
N ALA A 101 -8.22 13.85 -8.99
CA ALA A 101 -7.14 13.97 -8.00
C ALA A 101 -6.37 12.66 -7.85
N ILE A 102 -7.04 11.51 -7.90
CA ILE A 102 -6.41 10.19 -7.88
C ILE A 102 -5.54 9.99 -9.12
N HIS A 103 -6.05 10.27 -10.32
CA HIS A 103 -5.25 10.19 -11.55
C HIS A 103 -3.99 11.05 -11.47
N SER A 104 -4.16 12.32 -11.09
CA SER A 104 -3.02 13.25 -10.96
C SER A 104 -2.00 12.75 -9.92
N TRP A 105 -2.46 12.21 -8.79
CA TRP A 105 -1.59 11.63 -7.79
C TRP A 105 -0.86 10.39 -8.29
N LEU A 106 -1.55 9.47 -8.98
CA LEU A 106 -0.93 8.27 -9.56
C LEU A 106 0.17 8.60 -10.57
N ASP A 107 0.06 9.71 -11.30
CA ASP A 107 1.09 10.16 -12.24
C ASP A 107 2.36 10.68 -11.53
N THR A 108 2.23 11.13 -10.28
CA THR A 108 3.38 11.54 -9.45
C THR A 108 4.14 10.38 -8.82
N LEU A 109 3.52 9.19 -8.78
CA LEU A 109 4.13 7.97 -8.25
C LEU A 109 5.12 7.39 -9.25
#